data_AF-A0A563VLR9-F1
#
_entry.id   AF-A0A563VLR9-F1
#
_cell.length_a   1.000
_cell.length_b   1.000
_cell.length_c   1.000
_cell.angle_alpha   90.00
_cell.angle_beta   90.00
_cell.angle_gamma   90.00
#
_symmetry.space_group_name_H-M   'P 1'
#
loop_
_entity.id
_entity.type
_entity.pdbx_description
1 polymer ?
#
loop_
_entity_poly.entity_id
_entity_poly.type
_entity_poly.pdbx_seq_one_letter_code
_entity_poly.pdbx_strand_id
1 'polypeptide(L)'
;MTVENVETNGNQTTETEAPESLALSVPQKTTLPQNRPVEPSHLDVVRTYSSVGSARPVTKSGIEISNTLTISGNRPIALSGLQISETYAVMGNRPVASNEIDDAATLMGYID
;
A
#
# COMPACT_ATOMS: atom_id res chain seq x y z
N MET A 1 -26.69 -60.03 -40.27
CA MET A 1 -27.94 -59.90 -39.51
C MET A 1 -27.60 -60.21 -38.06
N THR A 2 -27.69 -59.35 -37.07
CA THR A 2 -27.96 -57.91 -36.91
C THR A 2 -27.43 -57.65 -35.49
N VAL A 3 -26.56 -56.66 -35.32
CA VAL A 3 -26.20 -56.15 -33.98
C VAL A 3 -27.29 -55.19 -33.57
N GLU A 4 -27.93 -55.42 -32.42
CA GLU A 4 -28.86 -54.47 -31.81
C GLU A 4 -28.18 -53.77 -30.63
N ASN A 5 -28.24 -52.45 -30.73
CA ASN A 5 -27.44 -51.51 -29.99
C ASN A 5 -28.03 -51.24 -28.61
N VAL A 6 -27.12 -51.03 -27.66
CA VAL A 6 -27.34 -50.47 -26.34
C VAL A 6 -28.05 -49.11 -26.48
N GLU A 7 -29.19 -48.96 -25.81
CA GLU A 7 -29.92 -47.70 -25.72
C GLU A 7 -29.11 -46.68 -24.92
N THR A 8 -28.57 -45.71 -25.64
CA THR A 8 -28.05 -44.45 -25.09
C THR A 8 -29.22 -43.49 -24.84
N ASN A 9 -29.60 -43.30 -23.58
CA ASN A 9 -30.25 -42.08 -23.10
C ASN A 9 -29.19 -41.35 -22.27
N GLY A 10 -28.66 -40.19 -22.67
CA GLY A 10 -29.40 -39.03 -23.12
C GLY A 10 -29.39 -38.01 -21.98
N ASN A 11 -28.29 -37.27 -21.82
CA ASN A 11 -28.40 -35.91 -21.32
C ASN A 11 -27.34 -35.05 -21.99
N GLN A 12 -27.84 -34.10 -22.77
CA GLN A 12 -27.11 -33.24 -23.66
C GLN A 12 -26.28 -32.24 -22.84
N THR A 13 -25.02 -32.11 -23.26
CA THR A 13 -24.22 -30.90 -23.13
C THR A 13 -25.01 -29.71 -23.66
N THR A 14 -25.37 -28.78 -22.78
CA THR A 14 -25.69 -27.40 -23.21
C THR A 14 -24.41 -26.59 -23.13
N GLU A 15 -23.62 -26.67 -24.19
CA GLU A 15 -22.73 -25.58 -24.59
C GLU A 15 -23.64 -24.43 -25.02
N THR A 16 -23.89 -23.48 -24.12
CA THR A 16 -24.51 -22.22 -24.53
C THR A 16 -23.38 -21.28 -24.93
N GLU A 17 -23.21 -21.21 -26.25
CA GLU A 17 -22.38 -20.30 -27.01
C GLU A 17 -22.47 -18.86 -26.48
N ALA A 18 -21.31 -18.22 -26.41
CA ALA A 18 -21.17 -16.82 -26.05
C ALA A 18 -21.89 -15.92 -27.07
N PRO A 19 -22.69 -14.92 -26.64
CA PRO A 19 -22.82 -13.74 -27.44
C PRO A 19 -21.54 -12.93 -27.29
N GLU A 20 -20.68 -12.95 -28.32
CA GLU A 20 -19.66 -11.92 -28.54
C GLU A 20 -20.34 -10.56 -28.70
N SER A 21 -20.74 -9.96 -27.57
CA SER A 21 -20.93 -8.53 -27.53
C SER A 21 -19.54 -7.92 -27.39
N LEU A 22 -19.14 -7.12 -28.38
CA LEU A 22 -18.07 -6.13 -28.26
C LEU A 22 -18.48 -5.06 -27.23
N ALA A 23 -18.77 -5.49 -26.00
CA ALA A 23 -18.99 -4.62 -24.88
C ALA A 23 -17.61 -4.20 -24.38
N LEU A 24 -17.26 -2.93 -24.60
CA LEU A 24 -16.24 -2.29 -23.80
C LEU A 24 -16.69 -2.46 -22.34
N SER A 25 -16.02 -3.35 -21.62
CA SER A 25 -16.27 -3.56 -20.19
C SER A 25 -15.87 -2.28 -19.48
N VAL A 26 -16.83 -1.37 -19.33
CA VAL A 26 -16.64 -0.16 -18.53
C VAL A 26 -16.74 -0.61 -17.07
N PRO A 27 -15.66 -0.53 -16.28
CA PRO A 27 -15.73 -0.88 -14.87
C PRO A 27 -16.79 0.00 -14.21
N GLN A 28 -17.74 -0.61 -13.52
CA GLN A 28 -18.81 0.13 -12.84
C GLN A 28 -18.18 1.15 -11.88
N LYS A 29 -18.47 2.43 -12.11
CA LYS A 29 -18.02 3.53 -11.26
C LYS A 29 -18.69 3.39 -9.88
N THR A 30 -17.95 2.89 -8.90
CA THR A 30 -18.44 2.69 -7.52
C THR A 30 -18.54 4.03 -6.80
N THR A 31 -19.59 4.81 -7.04
CA THR A 31 -19.86 6.04 -6.28
C THR A 31 -20.48 5.72 -4.92
N LEU A 32 -20.18 6.52 -3.90
CA LEU A 32 -20.93 6.46 -2.64
C LEU A 32 -22.39 6.92 -2.85
N PRO A 33 -23.30 6.68 -1.89
CA PRO A 33 -24.66 7.21 -1.95
C PRO A 33 -24.67 8.71 -2.30
N GLN A 34 -25.68 9.14 -3.05
CA GLN A 34 -25.80 10.51 -3.60
C GLN A 34 -24.70 10.87 -4.63
N ASN A 35 -24.23 9.90 -5.43
CA ASN A 35 -23.29 10.11 -6.55
C ASN A 35 -21.98 10.83 -6.16
N ARG A 36 -21.54 10.72 -4.89
CA ARG A 36 -20.30 11.35 -4.46
C ARG A 36 -19.10 10.73 -5.21
N PRO A 37 -18.31 11.54 -5.94
CA PRO A 37 -17.08 11.07 -6.58
C PRO A 37 -16.13 10.46 -5.56
N VAL A 38 -15.42 9.43 -5.98
CA VAL A 38 -14.33 8.81 -5.20
C VAL A 38 -13.11 8.64 -6.07
N GLU A 39 -11.97 8.84 -5.44
CA GLU A 39 -10.65 8.57 -5.99
C GLU A 39 -10.03 7.41 -5.19
N PRO A 40 -9.31 6.48 -5.82
CA PRO A 40 -8.54 5.49 -5.08
C PRO A 40 -7.49 6.16 -4.18
N SER A 41 -7.12 5.50 -3.08
CA SER A 41 -6.06 5.99 -2.20
C SER A 41 -4.69 5.83 -2.86
N HIS A 42 -3.77 6.76 -2.57
CA HIS A 42 -2.35 6.69 -2.96
C HIS A 42 -1.50 5.77 -2.07
N LEU A 43 -2.13 5.06 -1.11
CA LEU A 43 -1.45 4.13 -0.20
C LEU A 43 -1.08 2.83 -0.91
N ASP A 44 0.18 2.42 -0.78
CA ASP A 44 0.67 1.13 -1.28
C ASP A 44 0.47 0.03 -0.23
N VAL A 45 -0.28 -1.03 -0.58
CA VAL A 45 -0.58 -2.17 0.31
C VAL A 45 0.36 -3.32 -0.01
N VAL A 46 1.24 -3.66 0.93
CA VAL A 46 2.28 -4.69 0.76
C VAL A 46 1.74 -6.09 1.07
N ARG A 47 0.89 -6.20 2.09
CA ARG A 47 0.32 -7.47 2.55
C ARG A 47 -1.04 -7.23 3.19
N THR A 48 -1.91 -8.22 3.10
CA THR A 48 -3.18 -8.24 3.85
C THR A 48 -3.21 -9.48 4.72
N TYR A 49 -3.71 -9.35 5.96
CA TYR A 49 -3.88 -10.48 6.87
C TYR A 49 -5.27 -10.48 7.50
N SER A 50 -5.78 -11.65 7.84
CA SER A 50 -7.09 -11.79 8.49
C SER A 50 -6.93 -11.71 10.01
N SER A 51 -7.74 -10.87 10.66
CA SER A 51 -7.77 -10.76 12.12
C SER A 51 -9.16 -10.38 12.60
N VAL A 52 -9.69 -11.16 13.56
CA VAL A 52 -11.01 -10.98 14.20
C VAL A 52 -12.09 -10.63 13.17
N GLY A 53 -12.41 -11.59 12.29
CA GLY A 53 -13.54 -11.50 11.37
C GLY A 53 -13.39 -10.54 10.19
N SER A 54 -12.22 -9.94 9.97
CA SER A 54 -11.98 -9.02 8.85
C SER A 54 -10.57 -9.11 8.28
N ALA A 55 -10.41 -8.68 7.03
CA ALA A 55 -9.11 -8.50 6.38
C ALA A 55 -8.54 -7.13 6.73
N ARG A 56 -7.28 -7.08 7.20
CA ARG A 56 -6.57 -5.87 7.59
C ARG A 56 -5.38 -5.65 6.65
N PRO A 57 -5.34 -4.54 5.89
CA PRO A 57 -4.21 -4.23 5.03
C PRO A 57 -3.01 -3.75 5.87
N VAL A 58 -1.81 -4.07 5.39
CA VAL A 58 -0.52 -3.57 5.88
C VAL A 58 0.06 -2.70 4.77
N THR A 59 0.17 -1.41 5.03
CA THR A 59 0.70 -0.44 4.06
C THR A 59 2.22 -0.37 4.13
N LYS A 60 2.84 0.05 3.03
CA LYS A 60 4.28 0.34 3.00
C LYS A 60 4.59 1.49 3.97
N SER A 61 5.61 1.30 4.81
CA SER A 61 6.14 2.37 5.68
C SER A 61 7.17 3.19 4.93
N GLY A 62 7.19 4.50 5.14
CA GLY A 62 8.25 5.40 4.69
C GLY A 62 9.42 5.53 5.69
N ILE A 63 9.39 4.80 6.80
CA ILE A 63 10.42 4.87 7.85
C ILE A 63 11.59 3.97 7.45
N GLU A 64 12.80 4.52 7.40
CA GLU A 64 14.03 3.75 7.25
C GLU A 64 14.51 3.23 8.60
N ILE A 65 14.82 1.94 8.68
CA ILE A 65 15.20 1.26 9.93
C ILE A 65 16.70 0.97 9.89
N SER A 66 17.43 1.45 10.89
CA SER A 66 18.88 1.21 11.02
C SER A 66 19.19 -0.12 11.68
N ASN A 67 18.48 -0.44 12.76
CA ASN A 67 18.70 -1.62 13.57
C ASN A 67 17.42 -1.98 14.33
N THR A 68 17.38 -3.15 14.96
CA THR A 68 16.26 -3.61 15.77
C THR A 68 16.75 -4.06 17.14
N LEU A 69 16.14 -3.55 18.20
CA LEU A 69 16.43 -3.94 19.58
C LEU A 69 15.48 -5.07 20.00
N THR A 70 16.04 -6.18 20.50
CA THR A 70 15.29 -7.38 20.91
C THR A 70 15.02 -7.44 22.42
N ILE A 71 14.59 -6.32 23.02
CA ILE A 71 14.23 -6.26 24.44
C ILE A 71 12.70 -6.17 24.53
N SER A 72 12.07 -7.25 25.03
CA SER A 72 10.62 -7.41 25.09
C SER A 72 9.95 -7.32 23.71
N GLY A 73 10.45 -8.11 22.76
CA GLY A 73 10.02 -8.13 21.36
C GLY A 73 10.96 -7.34 20.44
N ASN A 74 10.59 -7.22 19.16
CA ASN A 74 11.37 -6.49 18.16
C ASN A 74 10.96 -5.02 18.13
N ARG A 75 11.85 -4.13 18.60
CA ARG A 75 11.66 -2.67 18.61
C ARG A 75 12.57 -2.04 17.55
N PRO A 76 12.04 -1.55 16.41
CA PRO A 76 12.85 -0.95 15.38
C PRO A 76 13.43 0.40 15.81
N ILE A 77 14.67 0.66 15.43
CA ILE A 77 15.37 1.93 15.62
C ILE A 77 15.39 2.65 14.26
N ALA A 78 14.60 3.71 14.15
CA ALA A 78 14.53 4.51 12.93
C ALA A 78 15.86 5.27 12.69
N LEU A 79 16.22 5.48 11.43
CA LEU A 79 17.27 6.42 11.06
C LEU A 79 16.82 7.85 11.35
N SER A 80 17.75 8.67 11.85
CA SER A 80 17.55 10.11 11.96
C SER A 80 17.91 10.78 10.64
N GLY A 81 17.00 11.59 10.09
CA GLY A 81 17.28 12.46 8.95
C GLY A 81 17.99 13.77 9.33
N LEU A 82 18.33 13.97 10.61
CA LEU A 82 19.00 15.19 11.07
C LEU A 82 20.48 15.19 10.71
N GLN A 83 20.95 16.28 10.09
CA GLN A 83 22.37 16.53 9.90
C GLN A 83 22.98 17.09 11.19
N ILE A 84 23.80 16.28 11.85
CA ILE A 84 24.46 16.63 13.12
C ILE A 84 25.83 17.24 12.79
N SER A 85 26.08 18.48 13.23
CA SER A 85 27.36 19.17 13.04
C SER A 85 28.36 18.81 14.14
N GLU A 86 27.88 18.69 15.38
CA GLU A 86 28.69 18.38 16.54
C GLU A 86 27.90 17.56 17.58
N THR A 87 28.63 16.85 18.44
CA THR A 87 28.05 16.14 19.59
C THR A 87 28.82 16.52 20.84
N TYR A 88 28.15 17.21 21.76
CA TYR A 88 28.71 17.53 23.06
C TYR A 88 28.54 16.33 23.99
N ALA A 89 29.62 15.83 24.60
CA ALA A 89 29.61 14.64 25.46
C ALA A 89 29.66 14.95 26.99
N VAL A 90 29.91 16.21 27.37
CA VAL A 90 30.14 16.62 28.78
C VAL A 90 28.96 16.29 29.69
N MET A 91 27.73 16.29 29.17
CA MET A 91 26.49 15.95 29.90
C MET A 91 25.67 14.89 29.15
N GLY A 92 26.36 13.83 28.71
CA GLY A 92 25.83 12.78 27.82
C GLY A 92 25.87 13.19 26.35
N ASN A 93 25.45 12.30 25.45
CA ASN A 93 25.50 12.53 24.00
C ASN A 93 24.36 13.47 23.56
N ARG A 94 24.67 14.76 23.38
CA ARG A 94 23.71 15.77 22.92
C ARG A 94 24.09 16.20 21.50
N PRO A 95 23.36 15.72 20.47
CA PRO A 95 23.60 16.15 19.10
C PRO A 95 23.12 17.59 18.90
N VAL A 96 23.91 18.39 18.21
CA VAL A 96 23.58 19.78 17.85
C VAL A 96 23.53 19.88 16.32
N ALA A 97 22.51 20.55 15.81
CA ALA A 97 22.38 20.83 14.38
C ALA A 97 23.21 22.07 14.02
N SER A 98 23.50 22.23 12.73
CA SER A 98 24.17 23.45 12.25
C SER A 98 23.31 24.69 12.50
N ASN A 99 23.95 25.79 12.92
CA ASN A 99 23.32 27.12 12.94
C ASN A 99 23.52 27.87 11.61
N GLU A 100 24.32 27.31 10.70
CA GLU A 100 24.52 27.88 9.37
C GLU A 100 23.21 27.80 8.58
N ILE A 101 22.80 28.94 8.01
CA ILE A 101 21.61 29.05 7.19
C ILE A 101 22.01 28.76 5.74
N ASP A 102 21.46 27.69 5.16
CA ASP A 102 21.83 27.24 3.82
C ASP A 102 21.50 28.26 2.73
N ASP A 103 20.37 28.99 2.86
CA ASP A 103 19.96 30.01 1.89
C ASP A 103 19.41 31.27 2.57
N ALA A 104 20.33 32.09 3.05
CA ALA A 104 20.00 33.39 3.61
C ALA A 104 19.32 34.31 2.58
N ALA A 105 19.61 34.17 1.27
CA ALA A 105 19.06 35.04 0.25
C ALA A 105 17.55 34.82 0.06
N THR A 106 17.10 33.56 0.05
CA THR A 106 15.68 33.21 0.02
C THR A 106 14.97 33.69 1.29
N LEU A 107 15.61 33.57 2.46
CA LEU A 107 15.00 33.99 3.73
C LEU A 107 14.82 35.51 3.83
N MET A 108 15.77 36.30 3.33
CA MET A 108 15.71 37.76 3.33
C MET A 108 14.63 38.32 2.39
N GLY A 109 14.18 37.54 1.39
CA GLY A 109 13.07 37.91 0.51
C GLY A 109 11.68 37.89 1.17
N TYR A 110 11.56 37.35 2.39
CA TYR A 110 10.32 37.30 3.18
C TYR A 110 10.28 38.31 4.33
N ILE A 111 11.32 39.12 4.48
CA ILE A 111 11.38 40.20 5.47
C ILE A 111 10.98 41.49 4.73
N ASP A 112 9.79 42.02 5.04
CA ASP A 112 9.26 43.30 4.52
C ASP A 112 9.99 44.50 5.12
#